data_AF-A0A8I1MF12-F1
#
_entry.id   AF-A0A8I1MF12-F1
#
_cell.length_a   1.000
_cell.length_b   1.000
_cell.length_c   1.000
_cell.angle_alpha   90.00
_cell.angle_beta   90.00
_cell.angle_gamma   90.00
#
_symmetry.space_group_name_H-M   'P 1'
#
loop_
_entity.id
_entity.type
_entity.pdbx_description
1 polymer ?
#
loop_
_entity_poly.entity_id
_entity_poly.type
_entity_poly.pdbx_seq_one_letter_code
_entity_poly.pdbx_strand_id
1 'polypeptide(L)'
;MSDEQSKKTKSLDQKPSEVATEELPNTRALQDEFTREMIKSTKETEKGYYTLESKTGVYEMLFPTGGGIDGIGYTRKGESNETFLAGIMYDDKEEAELRIKYTNVLSNDETGIEYAKELLTNNIGENMTFDRIDGKGKVAYVAPFKTKEFGSYGYGAYIHPNEGWGGVQIIYSTRCTDKTKPCDPQEETFKKRAYKLISSVKF
;
A
#
# COMPACT_ATOMS: atom_id res chain seq x y z
N MET A 1 40.93 -32.80 -11.40
CA MET A 1 40.36 -33.73 -10.41
C MET A 1 40.49 -33.02 -9.07
N SER A 2 39.47 -32.39 -8.50
CA SER A 2 38.05 -32.67 -8.61
C SER A 2 37.25 -31.39 -8.45
N ASP A 3 36.28 -31.22 -9.34
CA ASP A 3 35.07 -30.45 -9.12
C ASP A 3 34.41 -30.87 -7.81
N GLU A 4 34.03 -29.90 -6.97
CA GLU A 4 32.76 -30.02 -6.27
C GLU A 4 32.18 -28.63 -5.99
N GLN A 5 31.27 -28.28 -6.90
CA GLN A 5 30.24 -27.28 -6.76
C GLN A 5 29.61 -27.32 -5.37
N SER A 6 29.97 -26.38 -4.51
CA SER A 6 29.06 -25.89 -3.47
C SER A 6 28.38 -24.61 -3.97
N LYS A 7 27.64 -24.70 -5.09
CA LYS A 7 26.51 -23.80 -5.31
C LYS A 7 25.45 -24.21 -4.29
N LYS A 8 25.61 -23.72 -3.05
CA LYS A 8 24.54 -23.68 -2.07
C LYS A 8 23.35 -23.04 -2.79
N THR A 9 22.32 -23.83 -3.05
CA THR A 9 21.03 -23.34 -3.50
C THR A 9 20.52 -22.42 -2.39
N LYS A 10 20.90 -21.14 -2.43
CA LYS A 10 20.37 -20.09 -1.55
C LYS A 10 18.86 -20.17 -1.72
N SER A 11 18.15 -20.39 -0.62
CA SER A 11 16.69 -20.41 -0.66
C SER A 11 16.23 -19.08 -1.25
N LEU A 12 15.37 -19.09 -2.27
CA LEU A 12 14.87 -17.88 -2.95
C LEU A 12 13.89 -17.05 -2.08
N ASP A 13 13.77 -17.41 -0.82
CA ASP A 13 12.89 -16.80 0.18
C ASP A 13 13.76 -16.24 1.31
N GLN A 14 14.34 -15.06 1.06
CA GLN A 14 15.17 -14.34 2.02
C GLN A 14 14.61 -12.92 2.19
N LYS A 15 14.97 -12.26 3.29
CA LYS A 15 14.65 -10.85 3.45
C LYS A 15 15.48 -10.04 2.45
N PRO A 16 14.87 -9.22 1.56
CA PRO A 16 15.60 -8.50 0.53
C PRO A 16 16.72 -7.58 1.03
N SER A 17 16.57 -7.02 2.24
CA SER A 17 17.61 -6.18 2.87
C SER A 17 18.89 -6.94 3.25
N GLU A 18 18.87 -8.27 3.24
CA GLU A 18 20.01 -9.14 3.61
C GLU A 18 20.69 -9.78 2.39
N VAL A 19 20.18 -9.49 1.19
CA VAL A 19 20.65 -10.06 -0.08
C VAL A 19 21.34 -8.96 -0.90
N ALA A 20 22.41 -9.31 -1.60
CA ALA A 20 23.10 -8.38 -2.48
C ALA A 20 22.15 -7.89 -3.59
N THR A 21 22.18 -6.61 -3.91
CA THR A 21 21.24 -5.99 -4.86
C THR A 21 21.24 -6.69 -6.23
N GLU A 22 22.40 -7.18 -6.67
CA GLU A 22 22.61 -7.90 -7.93
C GLU A 22 21.98 -9.29 -7.95
N GLU A 23 21.71 -9.88 -6.78
CA GLU A 23 21.03 -11.17 -6.63
C GLU A 23 19.50 -11.00 -6.50
N LEU A 24 19.01 -9.78 -6.25
CA LEU A 24 17.59 -9.51 -6.10
C LEU A 24 16.87 -9.56 -7.46
N PRO A 25 15.59 -10.00 -7.50
CA PRO A 25 14.74 -9.79 -8.66
C PRO A 25 14.77 -8.32 -9.11
N ASN A 26 14.87 -8.12 -10.43
CA ASN A 26 14.94 -6.80 -11.03
C ASN A 26 13.55 -6.13 -11.08
N THR A 27 13.00 -5.86 -9.90
CA THR A 27 11.71 -5.16 -9.70
C THR A 27 11.97 -3.88 -8.94
N ARG A 28 11.23 -2.81 -9.25
CA ARG A 28 11.45 -1.49 -8.64
C ARG A 28 11.42 -1.56 -7.11
N ALA A 29 10.50 -2.33 -6.52
CA ALA A 29 10.34 -2.45 -5.08
C ALA A 29 11.56 -3.08 -4.38
N LEU A 30 12.32 -3.94 -5.06
CA LEU A 30 13.51 -4.59 -4.49
C LEU A 30 14.81 -3.86 -4.83
N GLN A 31 14.83 -3.07 -5.91
CA GLN A 31 15.98 -2.26 -6.29
C GLN A 31 16.04 -0.94 -5.50
N ASP A 32 14.90 -0.46 -4.99
CA ASP A 32 14.86 0.67 -4.07
C ASP A 32 15.25 0.24 -2.65
N GLU A 33 16.31 0.86 -2.11
CA GLU A 33 16.91 0.48 -0.83
C GLU A 33 15.95 0.65 0.35
N PHE A 34 15.20 1.75 0.38
CA PHE A 34 14.27 1.99 1.48
C PHE A 34 13.07 1.03 1.41
N THR A 35 12.52 0.84 0.21
CA THR A 35 11.36 -0.02 -0.01
C THR A 35 11.67 -1.46 0.36
N ARG A 36 12.82 -2.00 -0.09
CA ARG A 36 13.16 -3.41 0.13
C ARG A 36 13.36 -3.77 1.61
N GLU A 37 13.68 -2.80 2.47
CA GLU A 37 13.73 -3.00 3.93
C GLU A 37 12.36 -3.36 4.54
N MET A 38 11.29 -2.88 3.92
CA MET A 38 9.91 -3.14 4.33
C MET A 38 9.30 -4.35 3.61
N ILE A 39 10.00 -4.95 2.64
CA ILE A 39 9.51 -6.15 1.96
C ILE A 39 9.91 -7.40 2.75
N LYS A 40 8.94 -8.27 3.00
CA LYS A 40 9.09 -9.49 3.82
C LYS A 40 10.03 -10.53 3.20
N SER A 41 9.95 -10.70 1.88
CA SER A 41 10.62 -11.76 1.14
C SER A 41 10.97 -11.33 -0.29
N THR A 42 12.08 -11.85 -0.81
CA THR A 42 12.47 -11.76 -2.23
C THR A 42 11.49 -12.47 -3.16
N LYS A 43 10.61 -13.32 -2.65
CA LYS A 43 9.59 -14.02 -3.43
C LYS A 43 8.28 -13.23 -3.41
N GLU A 44 7.69 -13.08 -4.60
CA GLU A 44 6.34 -12.56 -4.74
C GLU A 44 5.34 -13.43 -3.94
N THR A 45 4.51 -12.76 -3.14
CA THR A 45 3.43 -13.43 -2.38
C THR A 45 2.32 -13.87 -3.33
N GLU A 46 2.07 -13.06 -4.34
CA GLU A 46 1.26 -13.38 -5.50
C GLU A 46 1.81 -12.64 -6.71
N LYS A 47 1.47 -13.09 -7.92
CA LYS A 47 2.02 -12.50 -9.15
C LYS A 47 1.82 -10.98 -9.18
N GLY A 48 2.93 -10.24 -9.27
CA GLY A 48 2.98 -8.78 -9.32
C GLY A 48 2.98 -8.09 -7.96
N TYR A 49 2.99 -8.82 -6.84
CA TYR A 49 2.95 -8.26 -5.49
C TYR A 49 3.86 -8.99 -4.50
N TYR A 50 4.58 -8.20 -3.71
CA TYR A 50 5.25 -8.65 -2.49
C TYR A 50 4.36 -8.43 -1.27
N THR A 51 4.77 -8.99 -0.13
CA THR A 51 4.24 -8.57 1.18
C THR A 51 5.13 -7.48 1.74
N LEU A 52 4.53 -6.33 2.03
CA LEU A 52 5.13 -5.25 2.80
C LEU A 52 4.76 -5.42 4.27
N GLU A 53 5.76 -5.41 5.14
CA GLU A 53 5.63 -5.33 6.59
C GLU A 53 5.85 -3.88 7.03
N SER A 54 4.90 -3.33 7.80
CA SER A 54 5.05 -1.99 8.36
C SER A 54 6.29 -1.95 9.26
N LYS A 55 7.02 -0.83 9.31
CA LYS A 55 8.13 -0.76 10.28
C LYS A 55 7.60 -0.70 11.71
N THR A 56 6.32 -0.37 11.92
CA THR A 56 5.65 -0.52 13.22
C THR A 56 5.46 -1.97 13.65
N GLY A 57 5.48 -2.92 12.72
CA GLY A 57 5.20 -4.34 12.96
C GLY A 57 3.73 -4.66 13.23
N VAL A 58 2.82 -3.69 13.06
CA VAL A 58 1.39 -3.82 13.40
C VAL A 58 0.53 -4.19 12.20
N TYR A 59 0.99 -3.96 10.97
CA TYR A 59 0.23 -4.38 9.80
C TYR A 59 1.12 -4.85 8.67
N GLU A 60 0.55 -5.70 7.83
CA GLU A 60 1.10 -6.12 6.56
C GLU A 60 0.11 -5.80 5.44
N MET A 61 0.62 -5.59 4.22
CA MET A 61 -0.23 -5.46 3.04
C MET A 61 0.49 -5.94 1.78
N LEU A 62 -0.27 -6.22 0.73
CA LEU A 62 0.31 -6.42 -0.59
C LEU A 62 0.93 -5.10 -1.08
N PHE A 63 2.10 -5.20 -1.69
CA PHE A 63 2.80 -4.06 -2.27
C PHE A 63 3.23 -4.40 -3.71
N PRO A 64 2.89 -3.56 -4.71
CA PRO A 64 3.21 -3.86 -6.10
C PRO A 64 4.71 -3.99 -6.34
N THR A 65 5.13 -4.93 -7.19
CA THR A 65 6.54 -5.11 -7.59
C THR A 65 7.14 -3.86 -8.23
N GLY A 66 6.30 -3.07 -8.91
CA GLY A 66 6.65 -1.77 -9.48
C GLY A 66 6.52 -0.57 -8.54
N GLY A 67 6.29 -0.79 -7.24
CA GLY A 67 6.23 0.26 -6.23
C GLY A 67 7.60 0.74 -5.76
N GLY A 68 7.70 1.99 -5.34
CA GLY A 68 8.85 2.54 -4.63
C GLY A 68 8.39 3.58 -3.61
N ILE A 69 8.78 3.39 -2.36
CA ILE A 69 8.46 4.26 -1.23
C ILE A 69 9.44 5.44 -1.21
N ASP A 70 8.90 6.64 -1.06
CA ASP A 70 9.69 7.84 -0.79
C ASP A 70 10.24 7.78 0.65
N GLY A 71 11.50 7.32 0.77
CA GLY A 71 12.19 7.25 2.06
C GLY A 71 12.41 8.60 2.74
N ILE A 72 12.41 9.72 1.99
CA ILE A 72 12.52 11.07 2.56
C ILE A 72 11.19 11.49 3.17
N GLY A 73 10.08 11.18 2.49
CA GLY A 73 8.72 11.44 2.95
C GLY A 73 8.22 10.47 4.03
N TYR A 74 8.98 9.42 4.34
CA TYR A 74 8.63 8.46 5.38
C TYR A 74 8.73 9.06 6.78
N THR A 75 7.68 8.91 7.58
CA THR A 75 7.68 9.32 8.99
C THR A 75 7.13 8.22 9.89
N ARG A 76 7.69 8.12 11.11
CA ARG A 76 7.26 7.15 12.12
C ARG A 76 7.44 7.73 13.51
N LYS A 77 6.46 7.51 14.38
CA LYS A 77 6.53 7.84 15.81
C LYS A 77 6.32 6.59 16.66
N GLY A 78 7.42 5.89 16.94
CA GLY A 78 7.40 4.62 17.66
C GLY A 78 6.46 3.62 16.98
N GLU A 79 5.60 2.97 17.75
CA GLU A 79 4.56 2.06 17.22
C GLU A 79 3.21 2.76 17.02
N SER A 80 3.12 4.06 17.31
CA SER A 80 1.84 4.78 17.36
C SER A 80 1.38 5.38 16.03
N ASN A 81 2.33 5.64 15.13
CA ASN A 81 2.06 6.25 13.85
C ASN A 81 3.16 5.91 12.83
N GLU A 82 2.73 5.71 11.59
CA GLU A 82 3.60 5.58 10.41
C GLU A 82 2.91 6.23 9.22
N THR A 83 3.64 7.00 8.43
CA THR A 83 3.12 7.62 7.21
C THR A 83 4.16 7.49 6.10
N PHE A 84 3.74 7.11 4.91
CA PHE A 84 4.60 7.11 3.74
C PHE A 84 3.84 7.30 2.44
N LEU A 85 4.60 7.63 1.41
CA LEU A 85 4.16 7.79 0.04
C LEU A 85 4.90 6.79 -0.84
N ALA A 86 4.21 6.15 -1.78
CA ALA A 86 4.83 5.30 -2.77
C ALA A 86 4.31 5.64 -4.17
N GLY A 87 5.24 5.73 -5.13
CA GLY A 87 4.92 5.74 -6.55
C GLY A 87 4.89 4.32 -7.09
N ILE A 88 3.89 3.99 -7.91
CA ILE A 88 3.70 2.66 -8.49
C ILE A 88 3.70 2.77 -10.00
N MET A 89 4.52 1.95 -10.66
CA MET A 89 4.52 1.74 -12.10
C MET A 89 4.02 0.34 -12.42
N TYR A 90 2.95 0.22 -13.20
CA TYR A 90 2.46 -1.09 -13.64
C TYR A 90 3.02 -1.46 -15.03
N ASP A 91 2.97 -2.74 -15.37
CA ASP A 91 3.47 -3.27 -16.66
C ASP A 91 2.75 -2.68 -17.88
N ASP A 92 1.49 -2.27 -17.71
CA ASP A 92 0.69 -1.58 -18.72
C ASP A 92 1.01 -0.08 -18.84
N LYS A 93 2.07 0.38 -18.17
CA LYS A 93 2.56 1.77 -18.14
C LYS A 93 1.63 2.76 -17.44
N GLU A 94 0.61 2.26 -16.76
CA GLU A 94 -0.22 3.08 -15.88
C GLU A 94 0.55 3.37 -14.58
N GLU A 95 0.41 4.60 -14.09
CA GLU A 95 1.06 5.06 -12.87
C GLU A 95 0.02 5.27 -11.77
N ALA A 96 0.40 5.02 -10.53
CA ALA A 96 -0.43 5.34 -9.38
C ALA A 96 0.41 5.84 -8.20
N GLU A 97 -0.23 6.58 -7.32
CA GLU A 97 0.27 7.00 -6.02
C GLU A 97 -0.46 6.21 -4.93
N LEU A 98 0.31 5.69 -3.97
CA LEU A 98 -0.19 5.05 -2.77
C LEU A 98 0.30 5.84 -1.56
N ARG A 99 -0.61 6.45 -0.82
CA ARG A 99 -0.31 7.11 0.46
C ARG A 99 -0.89 6.28 1.59
N ILE A 100 -0.04 5.96 2.55
CA ILE A 100 -0.41 5.20 3.74
C ILE A 100 -0.23 6.08 4.97
N LYS A 101 -1.21 6.07 5.86
CA LYS A 101 -1.11 6.64 7.20
C LYS A 101 -1.73 5.67 8.22
N TYR A 102 -0.89 5.10 9.06
CA TYR A 102 -1.30 4.27 10.18
C TYR A 102 -1.31 5.08 11.49
N THR A 103 -2.29 4.81 12.35
CA THR A 103 -2.30 5.32 13.72
C THR A 103 -2.94 4.33 14.68
N ASN A 104 -2.48 4.27 15.93
CA ASN A 104 -3.09 3.47 17.00
C ASN A 104 -3.82 4.28 18.07
N VAL A 105 -4.01 5.58 17.86
CA VAL A 105 -4.59 6.48 18.88
C VAL A 105 -6.09 6.71 18.73
N LEU A 106 -6.69 6.22 17.64
CA LEU A 106 -8.13 6.34 17.40
C LEU A 106 -8.84 5.11 17.96
N SER A 107 -9.92 5.32 18.71
CA SER A 107 -10.79 4.21 19.10
C SER A 107 -11.50 3.67 17.85
N ASN A 108 -11.78 2.36 17.84
CA ASN A 108 -12.55 1.72 16.77
C ASN A 108 -14.05 1.64 17.13
N ASP A 109 -14.54 2.64 17.87
CA ASP A 109 -15.96 2.87 18.11
C ASP A 109 -16.54 3.78 17.02
N GLU A 110 -17.85 4.03 17.05
CA GLU A 110 -18.56 4.86 16.07
C GLU A 110 -17.96 6.28 15.96
N THR A 111 -17.57 6.89 17.08
CA THR A 111 -17.03 8.25 17.09
C THR A 111 -15.64 8.30 16.46
N GLY A 112 -14.77 7.34 16.81
CA GLY A 112 -13.43 7.25 16.25
C GLY A 112 -13.43 6.90 14.77
N ILE A 113 -14.35 6.05 14.33
CA ILE A 113 -14.55 5.70 12.92
C ILE A 113 -15.03 6.92 12.11
N GLU A 114 -16.02 7.66 12.60
CA GLU A 114 -16.49 8.88 11.92
C GLU A 114 -15.39 9.94 11.85
N TYR A 115 -14.62 10.13 12.92
CA TYR A 115 -13.46 11.03 12.91
C TYR A 115 -12.39 10.60 11.91
N ALA A 116 -12.11 9.30 11.80
CA ALA A 116 -11.16 8.77 10.81
C ALA A 116 -11.63 9.02 9.37
N LYS A 117 -12.93 8.85 9.09
CA LYS A 117 -13.54 9.15 7.78
C LYS A 117 -13.50 10.65 7.47
N GLU A 118 -13.79 11.50 8.45
CA GLU A 118 -13.74 12.96 8.31
C GLU A 118 -12.31 13.42 8.00
N LEU A 119 -11.31 12.93 8.75
CA LEU A 119 -9.90 13.22 8.47
C LEU A 119 -9.49 12.81 7.05
N LEU A 120 -9.93 11.63 6.60
CA LEU A 120 -9.64 11.14 5.26
C LEU A 120 -10.31 12.01 4.18
N THR A 121 -11.55 12.44 4.43
CA THR A 121 -12.32 13.36 3.57
C THR A 121 -11.61 14.71 3.45
N ASN A 122 -11.18 15.28 4.58
CA ASN A 122 -10.44 16.53 4.63
C ASN A 122 -9.07 16.43 3.93
N ASN A 123 -8.38 15.30 4.04
CA ASN A 123 -7.10 15.08 3.36
C ASN A 123 -7.24 14.97 1.83
N ILE A 124 -8.35 14.42 1.34
CA ILE A 124 -8.63 14.31 -0.10
C ILE A 124 -9.21 15.61 -0.66
N GLY A 125 -9.96 16.37 0.16
CA GLY A 125 -10.58 17.63 -0.24
C GLY A 125 -11.86 17.47 -1.06
N GLU A 126 -12.47 16.28 -1.07
CA GLU A 126 -13.71 16.00 -1.77
C GLU A 126 -14.67 15.25 -0.84
N ASN A 127 -15.96 15.57 -0.93
CA ASN A 127 -16.98 14.86 -0.16
C ASN A 127 -17.11 13.41 -0.66
N MET A 128 -17.06 12.47 0.27
CA MET A 128 -17.03 11.04 -0.04
C MET A 128 -18.15 10.27 0.67
N THR A 129 -18.69 9.28 -0.03
CA THR A 129 -19.62 8.30 0.56
C THR A 129 -18.88 6.97 0.68
N PHE A 130 -18.80 6.45 1.90
CA PHE A 130 -18.03 5.25 2.22
C PHE A 130 -18.90 4.01 2.21
N ASP A 131 -18.49 3.02 1.43
CA ASP A 131 -18.99 1.65 1.49
C ASP A 131 -18.25 0.88 2.58
N ARG A 132 -19.01 0.15 3.40
CA ARG A 132 -18.46 -0.75 4.43
C ARG A 132 -18.19 -2.13 3.84
N ILE A 133 -17.01 -2.67 4.10
CA ILE A 133 -16.57 -4.00 3.70
C ILE A 133 -16.09 -4.74 4.94
N ASP A 134 -16.82 -5.76 5.36
CA ASP A 134 -16.42 -6.63 6.46
C ASP A 134 -15.43 -7.70 5.98
N GLY A 135 -14.26 -7.74 6.61
CA GLY A 135 -13.21 -8.72 6.36
C GLY A 135 -12.96 -9.63 7.56
N LYS A 136 -12.18 -10.69 7.36
CA LYS A 136 -11.75 -11.54 8.47
C LYS A 136 -10.83 -10.75 9.42
N GLY A 137 -11.34 -10.42 10.61
CA GLY A 137 -10.60 -9.70 11.66
C GLY A 137 -10.47 -8.19 11.47
N LYS A 138 -11.11 -7.62 10.45
CA LYS A 138 -11.04 -6.18 10.13
C LYS A 138 -12.30 -5.66 9.47
N VAL A 139 -12.50 -4.36 9.52
CA VAL A 139 -13.51 -3.63 8.73
C VAL A 139 -12.80 -2.58 7.89
N ALA A 140 -13.25 -2.42 6.65
CA ALA A 140 -12.78 -1.34 5.76
C ALA A 140 -13.95 -0.45 5.35
N TYR A 141 -13.71 0.86 5.34
CA TYR A 141 -14.60 1.88 4.79
C TYR A 141 -13.93 2.45 3.55
N VAL A 142 -14.53 2.30 2.38
CA VAL A 142 -13.90 2.64 1.09
C VAL A 142 -14.78 3.60 0.32
N ALA A 143 -14.21 4.66 -0.22
CA ALA A 143 -14.93 5.63 -1.04
C ALA A 143 -14.14 5.98 -2.31
N PRO A 144 -14.77 5.98 -3.50
CA PRO A 144 -14.17 6.58 -4.68
C PRO A 144 -14.17 8.11 -4.57
N PHE A 145 -13.18 8.75 -5.19
CA PHE A 145 -13.15 10.22 -5.30
C PHE A 145 -12.62 10.66 -6.66
N LYS A 146 -12.91 11.92 -7.00
CA LYS A 146 -12.37 12.63 -8.15
C LYS A 146 -12.21 14.09 -7.78
N THR A 147 -10.98 14.60 -7.83
CA THR A 147 -10.69 15.98 -7.48
C THR A 147 -10.98 16.91 -8.66
N LYS A 148 -11.60 18.06 -8.37
CA LYS A 148 -11.92 19.05 -9.41
C LYS A 148 -10.69 19.80 -9.92
N GLU A 149 -9.68 20.01 -9.08
CA GLU A 149 -8.61 20.98 -9.31
C GLU A 149 -7.33 20.34 -9.88
N PHE A 150 -6.93 19.16 -9.40
CA PHE A 150 -5.71 18.46 -9.83
C PHE A 150 -5.95 17.38 -10.89
N GLY A 151 -7.21 17.18 -11.30
CA GLY A 151 -7.60 16.11 -12.21
C GLY A 151 -7.26 14.72 -11.67
N SER A 152 -7.03 14.55 -10.37
CA SER A 152 -6.74 13.23 -9.81
C SER A 152 -8.02 12.48 -9.48
N TYR A 153 -7.97 11.16 -9.53
CA TYR A 153 -9.06 10.30 -9.11
C TYR A 153 -8.51 9.06 -8.42
N GLY A 154 -9.33 8.43 -7.59
CA GLY A 154 -8.82 7.39 -6.71
C GLY A 154 -9.84 6.80 -5.77
N TYR A 155 -9.30 6.12 -4.76
CA TYR A 155 -10.03 5.58 -3.62
C TYR A 155 -9.37 6.02 -2.32
N GLY A 156 -10.18 6.53 -1.40
CA GLY A 156 -9.83 6.66 0.01
C GLY A 156 -10.36 5.45 0.78
N ALA A 157 -9.55 4.89 1.67
CA ALA A 157 -10.00 3.84 2.57
C ALA A 157 -9.51 4.05 4.01
N TYR A 158 -10.35 3.73 4.99
CA TYR A 158 -9.97 3.53 6.38
C TYR A 158 -10.21 2.08 6.76
N ILE A 159 -9.16 1.38 7.20
CA ILE A 159 -9.20 -0.02 7.58
C ILE A 159 -8.79 -0.13 9.04
N HIS A 160 -9.56 -0.85 9.85
CA HIS A 160 -9.24 -1.05 11.27
C HIS A 160 -9.52 -2.51 11.69
N PRO A 161 -8.84 -3.04 12.72
CA PRO A 161 -9.16 -4.35 13.28
C PRO A 161 -10.54 -4.32 13.95
N ASN A 162 -11.20 -5.48 14.03
CA ASN A 162 -12.54 -5.59 14.64
C ASN A 162 -12.56 -5.16 16.12
N GLU A 163 -11.43 -5.34 16.81
CA GLU A 163 -11.26 -4.99 18.22
C GLU A 163 -9.97 -4.18 18.37
N GLY A 164 -9.91 -3.38 19.44
CA GLY A 164 -8.74 -2.57 19.77
C GLY A 164 -8.81 -1.16 19.22
N TRP A 165 -7.63 -0.61 18.90
CA TRP A 165 -7.43 0.78 18.56
C TRP A 165 -6.66 0.91 17.27
N GLY A 166 -6.94 1.98 16.53
CA GLY A 166 -6.20 2.36 15.37
C GLY A 166 -6.66 1.75 14.07
N GLY A 167 -6.02 2.19 13.01
CA GLY A 167 -6.26 1.73 11.67
C GLY A 167 -5.29 2.32 10.66
N VAL A 168 -5.40 1.84 9.44
CA VAL A 168 -4.65 2.27 8.27
C VAL A 168 -5.57 3.11 7.39
N GLN A 169 -5.18 4.35 7.14
CA GLN A 169 -5.73 5.16 6.06
C GLN A 169 -4.92 4.92 4.78
N ILE A 170 -5.62 4.65 3.69
CA ILE A 170 -5.05 4.47 2.36
C ILE A 170 -5.66 5.50 1.42
N ILE A 171 -4.82 6.20 0.68
CA ILE A 171 -5.24 6.96 -0.51
C ILE A 171 -4.51 6.35 -1.70
N TYR A 172 -5.25 5.70 -2.58
CA TYR A 172 -4.74 5.18 -3.85
C TYR A 172 -5.27 6.05 -4.97
N SER A 173 -4.41 6.71 -5.73
CA SER A 173 -4.83 7.68 -6.74
C SER A 173 -3.95 7.69 -7.97
N THR A 174 -4.45 8.28 -9.05
CA THR A 174 -3.65 8.62 -10.21
C THR A 174 -4.07 9.99 -10.75
N ARG A 175 -3.27 10.53 -11.68
CA ARG A 175 -3.56 11.80 -12.35
C ARG A 175 -4.26 11.52 -13.67
N CYS A 176 -5.28 12.33 -13.98
CA CYS A 176 -5.87 12.38 -15.31
C CYS A 176 -4.93 13.11 -16.28
N THR A 177 -3.99 12.36 -16.86
CA THR A 177 -3.02 12.89 -17.84
C THR A 177 -3.58 12.86 -19.26
N ASP A 178 -4.42 11.87 -19.58
CA ASP A 178 -5.04 11.69 -20.89
C ASP A 178 -6.48 12.20 -20.91
N LYS A 179 -6.71 13.34 -21.56
CA LYS A 179 -8.04 13.94 -21.73
C LYS A 179 -8.95 13.15 -22.67
N THR A 180 -8.41 12.17 -23.41
CA THR A 180 -9.17 11.33 -24.34
C THR A 180 -9.78 10.10 -23.68
N LYS A 181 -9.31 9.73 -22.48
CA LYS A 181 -9.88 8.64 -21.68
C LYS A 181 -10.74 9.19 -20.54
N PRO A 182 -11.86 8.53 -20.20
CA PRO A 182 -12.61 8.89 -19.01
C PRO A 182 -11.76 8.60 -17.76
N CYS A 183 -11.41 9.66 -17.05
CA CYS A 183 -10.76 9.58 -15.75
C CYS A 183 -11.81 9.26 -14.69
N ASP A 184 -12.01 7.97 -14.48
CA ASP A 184 -13.06 7.40 -13.65
C ASP A 184 -12.48 6.34 -12.71
N PRO A 185 -12.62 6.49 -11.38
CA PRO A 185 -12.20 5.46 -10.44
C PRO A 185 -12.94 4.14 -10.64
N GLN A 186 -14.08 4.12 -11.34
CA GLN A 186 -14.85 2.92 -11.66
C GLN A 186 -14.30 2.14 -12.87
N GLU A 187 -13.23 2.59 -13.53
CA GLU A 187 -12.54 1.75 -14.52
C GLU A 187 -12.11 0.42 -13.85
N GLU A 188 -12.44 -0.70 -14.49
CA GLU A 188 -12.40 -2.03 -13.89
C GLU A 188 -11.00 -2.41 -13.40
N THR A 189 -9.96 -2.13 -14.20
CA THR A 189 -8.58 -2.46 -13.88
C THR A 189 -8.08 -1.64 -12.69
N PHE A 190 -8.34 -0.34 -12.70
CA PHE A 190 -7.96 0.60 -11.65
C PHE A 190 -8.68 0.28 -10.33
N LYS A 191 -9.99 0.05 -10.38
CA LYS A 191 -10.79 -0.39 -9.23
C LYS A 191 -10.26 -1.68 -8.64
N LYS A 192 -9.98 -2.68 -9.48
CA LYS A 192 -9.43 -3.98 -9.04
C LYS A 192 -8.08 -3.82 -8.36
N ARG A 193 -7.19 -2.97 -8.88
CA ARG A 193 -5.89 -2.66 -8.26
C ARG A 193 -6.07 -2.00 -6.88
N ALA A 194 -6.92 -0.98 -6.79
CA ALA A 194 -7.21 -0.27 -5.54
C ALA A 194 -7.78 -1.23 -4.47
N TYR A 195 -8.83 -1.98 -4.81
CA TYR A 195 -9.48 -2.91 -3.89
C TYR A 195 -8.56 -4.04 -3.47
N LYS A 196 -7.66 -4.51 -4.34
CA LYS A 196 -6.66 -5.52 -3.99
C LYS A 196 -5.73 -5.01 -2.88
N LEU A 197 -5.18 -3.79 -3.02
CA LEU A 197 -4.32 -3.18 -1.99
C LEU A 197 -5.08 -2.99 -0.68
N ILE A 198 -6.28 -2.39 -0.74
CA ILE A 198 -7.12 -2.12 0.45
C ILE A 198 -7.50 -3.41 1.18
N SER A 199 -7.96 -4.43 0.46
CA SER A 199 -8.43 -5.67 1.07
C SER A 199 -7.28 -6.52 1.63
N SER A 200 -6.05 -6.29 1.16
CA SER A 200 -4.88 -7.06 1.56
C SER A 200 -4.34 -6.72 2.94
N VAL A 201 -4.72 -5.58 3.51
CA VAL A 201 -4.26 -5.14 4.84
C VAL A 201 -4.59 -6.22 5.88
N LYS A 202 -3.61 -6.59 6.70
CA LYS A 202 -3.75 -7.51 7.82
C LYS A 202 -3.12 -6.86 9.04
N PHE A 203 -3.79 -6.97 10.18
CA PHE A 203 -3.27 -6.57 11.50
C PHE A 203 -2.79 -7.82 12.25
#